data_AF-A0A1Y6CST4-F1
#
_entry.id   AF-A0A1Y6CST4-F1
#
_cell.length_a   1.000
_cell.length_b   1.000
_cell.length_c   1.000
_cell.angle_alpha   90.00
_cell.angle_beta   90.00
_cell.angle_gamma   90.00
#
_symmetry.space_group_name_H-M   'P 1'
#
loop_
_entity.id
_entity.type
_entity.pdbx_description
1 polymer ?
#
loop_
_entity_poly.entity_id
_entity_poly.type
_entity_poly.pdbx_seq_one_letter_code
_entity_poly.pdbx_strand_id
1 'polypeptide(L)' 'MICGSMAMIADTKALCEGAGLAEGSNANPGDYVVEKAFAG' A
#
# COMPACT_ATOMS: atom_id res chain seq x y z
N MET A 1 4.86 4.55 -2.30
CA MET A 1 5.42 3.19 -2.19
C MET A 1 5.50 2.83 -0.72
N ILE A 2 4.85 1.76 -0.29
CA ILE A 2 4.83 1.27 1.10
C ILE A 2 5.52 -0.09 1.10
N CYS A 3 6.58 -0.26 1.88
CA CYS A 3 7.29 -1.52 2.00
C CYS A 3 7.55 -1.85 3.48
N GLY A 4 7.07 -3.00 3.93
CA GLY A 4 7.14 -3.36 5.35
C GLY A 4 6.51 -4.71 5.69
N SER A 5 6.17 -4.88 6.97
CA SER A 5 5.42 -6.04 7.45
C SER A 5 3.98 -6.01 6.94
N MET A 6 3.28 -7.15 6.93
CA MET A 6 1.87 -7.20 6.56
C MET A 6 1.00 -6.28 7.43
N ALA A 7 1.28 -6.19 8.72
CA ALA A 7 0.57 -5.29 9.64
C ALA A 7 0.80 -3.81 9.26
N MET A 8 2.06 -3.41 9.06
CA MET A 8 2.39 -2.03 8.69
C MET A 8 1.80 -1.64 7.34
N ILE A 9 1.79 -2.55 6.37
CA ILE A 9 1.17 -2.33 5.05
C ILE A 9 -0.33 -2.11 5.20
N ALA A 10 -1.03 -2.95 5.98
CA ALA A 10 -2.46 -2.82 6.21
C ALA A 10 -2.83 -1.50 6.90
N ASP A 11 -2.10 -1.14 7.96
CA ASP A 11 -2.35 0.10 8.71
C ASP A 11 -2.10 1.34 7.85
N THR A 12 -0.98 1.36 7.11
CA THR A 12 -0.63 2.50 6.25
C THR A 12 -1.59 2.61 5.05
N LYS A 13 -2.01 1.48 4.48
CA LYS A 13 -3.02 1.43 3.41
C LYS A 13 -4.33 2.06 3.87
N ALA A 14 -4.81 1.73 5.07
CA ALA A 14 -6.03 2.32 5.61
C ALA A 14 -5.94 3.85 5.78
N LEU A 15 -4.77 4.36 6.19
CA LEU A 15 -4.52 5.80 6.25
C LEU A 15 -4.54 6.46 4.86
N CYS A 16 -3.94 5.80 3.85
CA CYS A 16 -3.95 6.30 2.47
C CYS A 16 -5.37 6.34 1.89
N GLU A 17 -6.14 5.27 2.05
CA GLU A 17 -7.54 5.21 1.61
C GLU A 17 -8.40 6.25 2.33
N GLY A 18 -8.20 6.44 3.64
CA GLY A 18 -8.87 7.48 4.42
C GLY A 18 -8.51 8.91 4.00
N ALA A 19 -7.34 9.11 3.40
CA ALA A 19 -6.92 10.37 2.79
C ALA A 19 -7.35 10.53 1.31
N GLY A 20 -8.07 9.55 0.75
CA GLY A 20 -8.57 9.58 -0.62
C GLY A 20 -7.56 9.13 -1.69
N LEU A 21 -6.44 8.51 -1.30
CA LEU A 21 -5.46 7.96 -2.22
C LEU A 21 -5.88 6.57 -2.69
N ALA A 22 -5.65 6.26 -3.96
CA ALA A 22 -5.95 4.97 -4.57
C ALA A 22 -4.69 4.10 -4.76
N GLU A 23 -4.81 2.79 -4.51
CA GLU A 23 -3.74 1.83 -4.80
C GLU A 23 -3.59 1.62 -6.31
N GLY A 24 -2.36 1.75 -6.80
CA GLY A 24 -1.99 1.53 -8.19
C GLY A 24 -1.61 0.09 -8.48
N SER A 25 -1.71 -0.29 -9.75
CA SER A 25 -1.24 -1.57 -10.29
C SER A 25 -0.66 -1.35 -11.69
N ASN A 26 -0.05 -2.40 -12.27
CA ASN A 26 0.50 -2.33 -13.61
C ASN A 26 -0.55 -1.97 -14.69
N ALA A 27 -1.82 -2.36 -14.50
CA ALA A 27 -2.89 -2.10 -15.45
C ALA A 27 -3.67 -0.80 -15.16
N ASN A 28 -3.57 -0.28 -13.94
CA ASN A 28 -4.28 0.93 -13.52
C ASN A 28 -3.40 1.77 -12.58
N PRO A 29 -2.81 2.88 -13.07
CA PRO A 29 -2.02 3.79 -12.24
C PRO A 29 -2.81 4.31 -11.03
N GLY A 30 -2.12 4.52 -9.92
CA GLY A 30 -2.69 5.05 -8.67
C GLY A 30 -1.63 5.84 -7.90
N ASP A 31 -1.97 6.25 -6.68
CA ASP A 31 -1.17 7.17 -5.86
C ASP A 31 -0.10 6.45 -5.02
N TYR A 32 -0.33 5.19 -4.66
CA TYR A 32 0.62 4.36 -3.95
C TYR A 32 0.58 2.90 -4.40
N VAL A 33 1.64 2.16 -4.07
CA VAL A 33 1.76 0.71 -4.28
C VAL A 33 2.35 0.10 -3.02
N VAL A 34 2.07 -1.18 -2.78
CA VAL A 34 2.54 -1.91 -1.60
C VAL A 34 3.45 -3.07 -2.00
N GLU A 35 4.45 -3.36 -1.16
CA GLU A 35 5.33 -4.51 -1.32
C GLU A 35 5.67 -5.10 0.07
N LYS A 36 5.65 -6.42 0.19
CA LYS A 36 6.07 -7.09 1.43
C LYS A 36 7.60 -7.03 1.56
N ALA A 37 8.09 -6.48 2.67
CA ALA A 37 9.53 -6.47 2.96
C ALA A 37 10.07 -7.87 3.32
N PHE A 38 9.20 -8.75 3.83
CA PHE A 38 9.53 -10.12 4.20
C PHE A 38 8.29 -11.02 4.09
N ALA A 39 8.51 -12.33 3.93
CA ALA A 39 7.45 -13.33 3.72
C ALA A 39 6.91 -13.96 5.02
N GLY A 40 7.27 -13.38 6.18
CA GLY A 40 6.85 -13.83 7.52
C GLY A 40 5.38 -13.57 7.82
#